data_AF-A0A6L7XV91-F1
#
_entry.id   AF-A0A6L7XV91-F1
#
_cell.length_a   1.000
_cell.length_b   1.000
_cell.length_c   1.000
_cell.angle_alpha   90.00
_cell.angle_beta   90.00
_cell.angle_gamma   90.00
#
_symmetry.space_group_name_H-M   'P 1'
#
loop_
_entity.id
_entity.type
_entity.pdbx_description
1 polymer ?
#
loop_
_entity_poly.entity_id
_entity_poly.type
_entity_poly.pdbx_seq_one_letter_code
_entity_poly.pdbx_strand_id
1 'polypeptide(L)'
;MKPLSSEQVAAFKDAGFLRLKGMLDPALCEQALDRLWAALPANSRMRRQDASTHVGPFPADEESRDPLHIRAGYLWQLRECGTEPLLIELAYSSKVLAVAEQLLGEGMLAKPTVGGRPMGSEGPAWPGGPTDPAITDGIRGIYCTRPYADEDRSVER
;
A
#
# COMPACT_ATOMS: atom_id res chain seq x y z
N MET A 1 21.70 -16.30 7.73
CA MET A 1 20.82 -16.48 8.92
C MET A 1 19.38 -16.48 8.41
N LYS A 2 18.52 -17.40 8.86
CA LYS A 2 17.10 -17.42 8.45
C LYS A 2 16.35 -16.34 9.25
N PRO A 3 15.74 -15.33 8.60
CA PRO A 3 15.06 -14.24 9.32
C PRO A 3 13.78 -14.67 10.03
N LEU A 4 13.14 -15.75 9.59
CA LEU A 4 11.96 -16.33 10.26
C LEU A 4 12.32 -17.61 11.00
N SER A 5 11.71 -17.80 12.18
CA SER A 5 11.73 -19.06 12.90
C SER A 5 10.85 -20.13 12.20
N SER A 6 11.07 -21.40 12.54
CA SER A 6 10.22 -22.50 12.05
C SER A 6 8.75 -22.32 12.44
N GLU A 7 8.48 -21.77 13.63
CA GLU A 7 7.13 -21.46 14.12
C GLU A 7 6.47 -20.36 13.28
N GLN A 8 7.21 -19.30 12.93
CA GLN A 8 6.70 -18.24 12.07
C GLN A 8 6.38 -18.74 10.66
N VAL A 9 7.22 -19.64 10.11
CA VAL A 9 6.95 -20.28 8.82
C VAL A 9 5.72 -21.19 8.90
N ALA A 10 5.58 -21.98 9.97
CA ALA A 10 4.40 -22.81 10.18
C ALA A 10 3.12 -21.97 10.31
N ALA A 11 3.16 -20.88 11.08
CA ALA A 11 2.05 -19.94 11.22
C ALA A 11 1.65 -19.32 9.88
N PHE A 12 2.63 -18.95 9.04
CA PHE A 12 2.34 -18.45 7.69
C PHE A 12 1.66 -19.51 6.82
N LYS A 13 2.12 -20.76 6.86
CA LYS A 13 1.52 -21.86 6.09
C LYS A 13 0.09 -22.18 6.52
N ASP A 14 -0.20 -22.07 7.81
CA ASP A 14 -1.52 -22.35 8.38
C ASP A 14 -2.49 -21.18 8.14
N ALA A 15 -2.09 -19.95 8.42
CA ALA A 15 -2.95 -18.77 8.37
C ALA A 15 -2.97 -18.06 7.00
N GLY A 16 -2.00 -18.32 6.13
CA GLY A 16 -1.81 -17.62 4.86
C GLY A 16 -1.22 -16.21 4.98
N PHE A 17 -0.87 -15.76 6.19
CA PHE A 17 -0.23 -14.46 6.43
C PHE A 17 0.66 -14.48 7.68
N LEU A 18 1.54 -13.48 7.80
CA LEU A 18 2.40 -13.29 8.97
C LEU A 18 2.49 -11.79 9.31
N ARG A 19 2.46 -11.48 10.61
CA ARG A 19 2.66 -10.12 11.12
C ARG A 19 4.05 -9.99 11.72
N LEU A 20 4.86 -9.10 11.17
CA LEU A 20 6.23 -8.85 11.62
C LEU A 20 6.38 -7.38 12.00
N LYS A 21 6.94 -7.12 13.19
CA LYS A 21 7.17 -5.75 13.69
C LYS A 21 8.57 -5.26 13.29
N GLY A 22 8.67 -3.96 13.00
CA GLY A 22 9.96 -3.31 12.70
C GLY A 22 10.65 -3.84 11.45
N MET A 23 9.89 -4.31 10.45
CA MET A 23 10.45 -4.82 9.18
C MET A 23 10.89 -3.71 8.24
N LEU A 24 10.22 -2.58 8.32
CA LEU A 24 10.44 -1.43 7.45
C LEU A 24 11.30 -0.39 8.18
N ASP A 25 12.10 0.35 7.42
CA ASP A 25 12.89 1.46 7.95
C ASP A 25 11.95 2.61 8.37
N PRO A 26 11.97 3.05 9.65
CA PRO A 26 11.06 4.08 10.14
C PRO A 26 11.21 5.43 9.43
N ALA A 27 12.43 5.82 9.04
CA ALA A 27 12.66 7.11 8.38
C ALA A 27 12.15 7.08 6.94
N LEU A 28 12.28 5.96 6.24
CA LEU A 28 11.67 5.76 4.92
C LEU A 28 10.14 5.66 5.02
N CYS A 29 9.59 5.08 6.09
CA CYS A 29 8.14 5.11 6.35
C CYS A 29 7.62 6.54 6.51
N GLU A 30 8.28 7.39 7.29
CA GLU A 30 7.89 8.80 7.43
C GLU A 30 7.93 9.54 6.08
N GLN A 31 8.97 9.34 5.28
CA GLN A 31 9.04 9.92 3.94
C GLN A 31 7.95 9.39 3.00
N ALA A 32 7.60 8.11 3.08
CA ALA A 32 6.49 7.55 2.30
C ALA A 32 5.15 8.16 2.74
N LEU A 33 4.96 8.40 4.03
CA LEU A 33 3.80 9.14 4.53
C LEU A 33 3.79 10.59 4.03
N ASP A 34 4.93 11.30 4.04
CA ASP A 34 5.06 12.64 3.46
C ASP A 34 4.61 12.64 1.99
N ARG A 35 5.08 11.65 1.22
CA ARG A 35 4.74 11.48 -0.20
C ARG A 35 3.25 11.22 -0.42
N LEU A 36 2.62 10.41 0.44
CA LEU A 36 1.18 10.17 0.41
C LEU A 36 0.40 11.47 0.63
N TRP A 37 0.74 12.21 1.68
CA TRP A 37 0.09 13.48 2.01
C TRP A 37 0.30 14.56 0.94
N ALA A 38 1.49 14.63 0.36
CA ALA A 38 1.82 15.56 -0.72
C ALA A 38 1.05 15.29 -2.02
N ALA A 39 0.53 14.06 -2.21
CA ALA A 39 -0.25 13.70 -3.39
C ALA A 39 -1.69 14.26 -3.35
N LEU A 40 -2.17 14.72 -2.18
CA LEU A 40 -3.51 15.28 -2.10
C LEU A 40 -3.61 16.58 -2.91
N PRO A 41 -4.75 16.82 -3.58
CA PRO A 41 -5.02 18.11 -4.20
C PRO A 41 -4.91 19.26 -3.20
N ALA A 42 -4.46 20.43 -3.65
CA ALA A 42 -4.28 21.61 -2.80
C ALA A 42 -5.58 22.02 -2.07
N ASN A 43 -6.74 21.77 -2.69
CA ASN A 43 -8.06 22.03 -2.12
C ASN A 43 -8.61 20.89 -1.25
N SER A 44 -7.85 19.82 -0.99
CA SER A 44 -8.33 18.73 -0.13
C SER A 44 -8.67 19.24 1.27
N ARG A 45 -9.75 18.74 1.85
CA ARG A 45 -10.14 19.01 3.23
C ARG A 45 -9.30 18.24 4.24
N MET A 46 -8.63 17.16 3.83
CA MET A 46 -7.77 16.41 4.75
C MET A 46 -6.48 17.17 5.04
N ARG A 47 -6.09 17.20 6.32
CA ARG A 47 -4.88 17.85 6.81
C ARG A 47 -4.08 16.86 7.62
N ARG A 48 -2.81 16.66 7.25
CA ARG A 48 -1.92 15.69 7.91
C ARG A 48 -1.87 15.85 9.42
N GLN A 49 -1.81 17.09 9.90
CA GLN A 49 -1.68 17.42 11.32
C GLN A 49 -3.01 17.51 12.07
N ASP A 50 -4.16 17.32 11.41
CA ASP A 50 -5.48 17.36 12.04
C ASP A 50 -6.21 16.04 11.83
N ALA A 51 -6.13 15.17 12.84
CA ALA A 51 -6.74 13.86 12.84
C ALA A 51 -8.27 13.88 12.68
N SER A 52 -8.95 14.97 13.06
CA SER A 52 -10.40 15.09 12.89
C SER A 52 -10.82 15.11 11.42
N THR A 53 -9.90 15.52 10.53
CA THR A 53 -10.14 15.53 9.07
C THR A 53 -9.90 14.17 8.41
N HIS A 54 -9.37 13.18 9.13
CA HIS A 54 -8.99 11.88 8.54
C HIS A 54 -10.16 10.92 8.40
N VAL A 55 -11.24 11.15 9.14
CA VAL A 55 -12.45 10.31 9.18
C VAL A 55 -13.13 10.30 7.80
N GLY A 56 -13.33 9.09 7.27
CA GLY A 56 -13.99 8.86 5.99
C GLY A 56 -15.52 9.01 6.06
N PRO A 57 -16.19 8.84 4.90
CA PRO A 57 -15.63 8.61 3.57
C PRO A 57 -15.06 9.89 2.92
N PHE A 58 -14.42 9.77 1.75
CA PHE A 58 -14.10 10.93 0.91
C PHE A 58 -15.40 11.62 0.48
N PRO A 59 -15.48 12.95 0.57
CA PRO A 59 -16.56 13.70 -0.04
C PRO A 59 -16.63 13.45 -1.54
N ALA A 60 -17.83 13.42 -2.12
CA ALA A 60 -18.03 13.15 -3.55
C ALA A 60 -17.24 14.09 -4.47
N ASP A 61 -17.01 15.33 -4.05
CA ASP A 61 -16.22 16.33 -4.77
C ASP A 61 -14.69 16.16 -4.63
N GLU A 62 -14.22 15.29 -3.72
CA GLU A 62 -12.80 14.92 -3.58
C GLU A 62 -12.49 13.50 -4.08
N GLU A 63 -13.53 12.73 -4.44
CA GLU A 63 -13.35 11.40 -4.99
C GLU A 63 -12.60 11.44 -6.33
N SER A 64 -11.74 10.45 -6.51
CA SER A 64 -11.01 10.19 -7.75
C SER A 64 -11.01 8.69 -7.99
N ARG A 65 -11.38 8.31 -9.20
CA ARG A 65 -11.25 6.93 -9.69
C ARG A 65 -10.08 6.76 -10.66
N ASP A 66 -9.14 7.72 -10.66
CA ASP A 66 -7.88 7.56 -11.36
C ASP A 66 -7.17 6.30 -10.84
N PRO A 67 -6.88 5.30 -11.70
CA PRO A 67 -6.21 4.06 -11.30
C PRO A 67 -4.84 4.27 -10.65
N LEU A 68 -4.17 5.40 -10.92
CA LEU A 68 -2.88 5.75 -10.32
C LEU A 68 -3.03 6.42 -8.96
N HIS A 69 -4.17 7.08 -8.70
CA HIS A 69 -4.50 7.71 -7.42
C HIS A 69 -5.99 7.65 -7.12
N ILE A 70 -6.39 6.57 -6.46
CA ILE A 70 -7.78 6.31 -6.09
C ILE A 70 -8.08 6.94 -4.73
N ARG A 71 -9.17 7.72 -4.68
CA ARG A 71 -9.82 8.23 -3.47
C ARG A 71 -11.31 7.97 -3.61
N ALA A 72 -11.85 6.98 -2.93
CA ALA A 72 -13.25 6.59 -3.11
C ALA A 72 -13.81 5.94 -1.84
N GLY A 73 -14.92 6.44 -1.31
CA GLY A 73 -15.43 6.00 -0.01
C GLY A 73 -14.34 6.09 1.07
N TYR A 74 -14.02 4.98 1.72
CA TYR A 74 -12.96 4.90 2.73
C TYR A 74 -11.57 4.61 2.15
N LEU A 75 -11.47 4.39 0.84
CA LEU A 75 -10.25 3.93 0.19
C LEU A 75 -9.37 5.10 -0.26
N TRP A 76 -8.09 5.05 0.10
CA TRP A 76 -7.04 5.90 -0.45
C TRP A 76 -5.89 5.03 -0.95
N GLN A 77 -5.67 4.98 -2.26
CA GLN A 77 -4.55 4.28 -2.88
C GLN A 77 -3.74 5.24 -3.73
N LEU A 78 -2.45 5.36 -3.41
CA LEU A 78 -1.49 6.09 -4.23
C LEU A 78 -0.57 5.07 -4.90
N ARG A 79 -0.81 4.80 -6.19
CA ARG A 79 -0.08 3.78 -6.96
C ARG A 79 1.01 4.38 -7.84
N GLU A 80 0.85 5.62 -8.30
CA GLU A 80 1.87 6.32 -9.10
C GLU A 80 3.27 6.32 -8.47
N CYS A 81 3.35 6.35 -7.13
CA CYS A 81 4.63 6.35 -6.42
C CYS A 81 5.30 4.96 -6.38
N GLY A 82 4.65 3.91 -6.90
CA GLY A 82 5.10 2.53 -6.78
C GLY A 82 6.42 2.20 -7.49
N THR A 83 6.87 3.06 -8.40
CA THR A 83 8.16 2.93 -9.10
C THR A 83 9.16 4.01 -8.67
N GLU A 84 8.84 4.81 -7.65
CA GLU A 84 9.78 5.80 -7.10
C GLU A 84 10.89 5.11 -6.29
N PRO A 85 12.13 5.64 -6.29
CA PRO A 85 13.25 5.08 -5.52
C PRO A 85 12.92 4.86 -4.05
N LEU A 86 12.27 5.84 -3.41
CA LEU A 86 11.86 5.81 -2.01
C LEU A 86 11.03 4.58 -1.67
N LEU A 87 10.02 4.28 -2.48
CA LEU A 87 9.10 3.17 -2.23
C LEU A 87 9.74 1.82 -2.54
N ILE A 88 10.57 1.76 -3.58
CA ILE A 88 11.33 0.56 -3.92
C ILE A 88 12.34 0.24 -2.81
N GLU A 89 13.08 1.23 -2.29
CA GLU A 89 14.04 1.04 -1.21
C GLU A 89 13.36 0.55 0.08
N LEU A 90 12.20 1.13 0.41
CA LEU A 90 11.41 0.75 1.58
C LEU A 90 10.91 -0.71 1.48
N ALA A 91 10.25 -1.07 0.38
CA ALA A 91 9.54 -2.34 0.24
C ALA A 91 10.41 -3.48 -0.30
N TYR A 92 11.44 -3.18 -1.10
CA TYR A 92 12.39 -4.15 -1.65
C TYR A 92 13.72 -4.15 -0.87
N SER A 93 13.67 -3.85 0.43
CA SER A 93 14.84 -3.89 1.31
C SER A 93 15.34 -5.31 1.55
N SER A 94 16.63 -5.47 1.83
CA SER A 94 17.25 -6.78 2.10
C SER A 94 16.54 -7.58 3.20
N LYS A 95 16.00 -6.89 4.22
CA LYS A 95 15.26 -7.51 5.31
C LYS A 95 13.93 -8.10 4.85
N VAL A 96 13.19 -7.38 4.02
CA VAL A 96 11.92 -7.85 3.45
C VAL A 96 12.17 -8.97 2.44
N LEU A 97 13.19 -8.83 1.58
CA LEU A 97 13.59 -9.86 0.63
C LEU A 97 13.94 -11.17 1.30
N ALA A 98 14.79 -11.15 2.33
CA ALA A 98 15.20 -12.35 3.03
C ALA A 98 14.00 -13.10 3.65
N VAL A 99 13.00 -12.37 4.16
CA VAL A 99 11.75 -12.95 4.68
C VAL A 99 10.93 -13.56 3.55
N ALA A 100 10.74 -12.83 2.46
CA ALA A 100 9.93 -13.27 1.33
C ALA A 100 10.57 -14.48 0.60
N GLU A 101 11.88 -14.50 0.40
CA GLU A 101 12.61 -15.64 -0.16
C GLU A 101 12.57 -16.87 0.75
N GLN A 102 12.59 -16.70 2.07
CA GLN A 102 12.41 -17.83 2.98
C GLN A 102 11.02 -18.48 2.85
N LEU A 103 10.00 -17.70 2.46
CA LEU A 103 8.63 -18.20 2.28
C LEU A 103 8.38 -18.72 0.86
N LEU A 104 8.94 -18.07 -0.17
CA LEU A 104 8.62 -18.30 -1.58
C LEU A 104 9.70 -19.06 -2.36
N GLY A 105 10.93 -19.09 -1.84
CA GLY A 105 12.12 -19.59 -2.54
C GLY A 105 13.05 -18.46 -2.99
N GLU A 106 14.35 -18.75 -2.99
CA GLU A 106 15.40 -17.82 -3.44
C GLU A 106 15.21 -17.47 -4.92
N GLY A 107 15.34 -16.18 -5.27
CA GLY A 107 15.24 -15.71 -6.65
C GLY A 107 13.82 -15.73 -7.26
N MET A 108 12.78 -16.00 -6.45
CA MET A 108 11.39 -16.05 -6.91
C MET A 108 10.70 -14.67 -6.94
N LEU A 109 11.37 -13.63 -6.46
CA LEU A 109 10.83 -12.28 -6.40
C LEU A 109 11.14 -11.50 -7.69
N ALA A 110 10.11 -10.91 -8.29
CA ALA A 110 10.28 -9.98 -9.38
C ALA A 110 10.98 -8.71 -8.87
N LYS A 111 12.07 -8.34 -9.54
CA LYS A 111 12.82 -7.13 -9.19
C LYS A 111 12.10 -5.88 -9.73
N PRO A 112 11.80 -4.89 -8.89
CA PRO A 112 11.21 -3.65 -9.34
C PRO A 112 12.23 -2.77 -10.09
N THR A 113 11.71 -1.91 -10.96
CA THR A 113 12.45 -0.97 -11.81
C THR A 113 12.07 0.46 -11.42
N VAL A 114 13.08 1.22 -10.97
CA VAL A 114 12.94 2.65 -10.68
C VAL A 114 12.52 3.39 -11.95
N GLY A 115 11.47 4.21 -11.86
CA GLY A 115 10.93 4.95 -13.00
C GLY A 115 10.25 4.08 -14.07
N GLY A 116 10.00 2.79 -13.77
CA GLY A 116 9.18 1.93 -14.61
C GLY A 116 7.69 2.30 -14.54
N ARG A 117 6.83 1.41 -15.06
CA ARG A 117 5.38 1.63 -15.08
C ARG A 117 4.71 1.24 -13.74
N PRO A 118 4.10 2.20 -13.02
CA PRO A 118 3.34 1.90 -11.81
C PRO A 118 2.06 1.11 -12.12
N MET A 119 1.51 0.47 -11.10
CA MET A 119 0.22 -0.22 -11.19
C MET A 119 -0.90 0.79 -11.50
N GLY A 120 -1.78 0.46 -12.45
CA GLY A 120 -2.84 1.36 -12.93
C GLY A 120 -2.49 2.12 -14.21
N SER A 121 -1.26 2.03 -14.72
CA SER A 121 -0.87 2.64 -16.01
C SER A 121 -1.68 2.12 -17.21
N GLU A 122 -2.20 0.90 -17.12
CA GLU A 122 -3.04 0.28 -18.18
C GLU A 122 -4.55 0.51 -17.95
N GLY A 123 -4.91 1.47 -17.09
CA GLY A 123 -6.31 1.81 -16.79
C GLY A 123 -6.88 1.13 -15.54
N PRO A 124 -8.19 1.35 -15.25
CA PRO A 124 -8.83 0.72 -14.12
C PRO A 124 -8.96 -0.78 -14.36
N ALA A 125 -8.94 -1.56 -13.28
CA ALA A 125 -9.38 -2.96 -13.35
C ALA A 125 -10.79 -3.00 -13.96
N TRP A 126 -10.98 -3.87 -14.96
CA TRP A 126 -12.17 -3.99 -15.81
C TRP A 126 -13.51 -3.80 -15.08
N PRO A 127 -14.56 -3.27 -15.74
CA PRO A 127 -15.90 -3.22 -15.17
C PRO A 127 -16.39 -4.63 -14.80
N GLY A 128 -16.45 -4.95 -13.49
CA GLY A 128 -17.02 -6.19 -12.96
C GLY A 128 -16.06 -7.38 -12.77
N GLY A 129 -14.75 -7.22 -12.94
CA GLY A 129 -13.76 -8.30 -12.74
C GLY A 129 -13.00 -8.20 -11.40
N PRO A 130 -12.58 -9.33 -10.78
CA PRO A 130 -11.76 -9.27 -9.58
C PRO A 130 -10.31 -8.97 -9.96
N THR A 131 -9.87 -7.77 -9.61
CA THR A 131 -8.46 -7.37 -9.50
C THR A 131 -7.72 -7.11 -10.81
N ASP A 132 -7.16 -5.91 -10.87
CA ASP A 132 -6.00 -5.47 -11.65
C ASP A 132 -5.07 -6.65 -11.98
N PRO A 133 -4.77 -6.97 -13.26
CA PRO A 133 -3.62 -7.81 -13.51
C PRO A 133 -2.46 -6.99 -12.96
N ALA A 134 -1.78 -7.45 -11.90
CA ALA A 134 -0.75 -6.70 -11.18
C ALA A 134 0.50 -6.41 -12.04
N ILE A 135 0.29 -5.82 -13.22
CA ILE A 135 1.19 -5.44 -14.27
C ILE A 135 1.75 -4.12 -13.80
N THR A 136 2.92 -4.21 -13.22
CA THR A 136 3.70 -3.07 -12.79
C THR A 136 5.16 -3.48 -12.84
N ASP A 137 6.00 -2.51 -13.12
CA ASP A 137 7.44 -2.67 -12.99
C ASP A 137 7.89 -2.35 -11.55
N GLY A 138 6.99 -2.01 -10.63
CA GLY A 138 7.30 -1.54 -9.28
C GLY A 138 6.58 -2.29 -8.16
N ILE A 139 6.49 -1.65 -7.00
CA ILE A 139 5.62 -2.10 -5.90
C ILE A 139 4.21 -1.50 -6.06
N ARG A 140 3.23 -2.01 -5.31
CA ARG A 140 1.81 -1.65 -5.51
C ARG A 140 1.43 -0.19 -5.20
N GLY A 141 2.22 0.49 -4.37
CA GLY A 141 1.98 1.84 -3.88
C GLY A 141 1.68 1.87 -2.38
N ILE A 142 1.08 2.98 -1.91
CA ILE A 142 0.70 3.20 -0.51
C ILE A 142 -0.81 3.16 -0.40
N TYR A 143 -1.34 2.20 0.35
CA TYR A 143 -2.78 2.00 0.52
C TYR A 143 -3.16 2.31 1.97
N CYS A 144 -4.23 3.09 2.12
CA CYS A 144 -4.79 3.49 3.40
C CYS A 144 -6.31 3.32 3.36
N THR A 145 -6.86 2.79 4.45
CA THR A 145 -8.30 2.80 4.73
C THR A 145 -8.55 3.88 5.77
N ARG A 146 -9.40 4.85 5.43
CA ARG A 146 -9.75 5.94 6.33
C ARG A 146 -10.55 5.40 7.53
N PRO A 147 -10.38 5.97 8.73
CA PRO A 147 -11.19 5.60 9.88
C PRO A 147 -12.68 5.87 9.66
N TYR A 148 -13.52 5.00 10.23
CA TYR A 148 -14.96 5.21 10.31
C TYR A 148 -15.30 6.24 11.38
N ALA A 149 -16.38 7.01 11.18
CA ALA A 149 -17.02 7.73 12.27
C ALA A 149 -17.62 6.73 13.28
N ASP A 150 -17.76 7.13 14.54
CA ASP A 150 -18.32 6.24 15.57
C ASP A 150 -19.75 5.76 15.24
N GLU A 151 -20.50 6.56 14.49
CA GLU A 151 -21.88 6.26 14.05
C GLU A 151 -21.95 5.18 12.96
N ASP A 152 -20.91 5.04 12.14
CA ASP A 152 -20.84 4.10 11.01
C ASP A 152 -20.42 2.67 11.40
N ARG A 153 -19.92 2.47 12.64
CA ARG A 153 -19.52 1.15 13.16
C ARG A 153 -20.67 0.15 13.31
N SER A 154 -21.91 0.61 13.18
CA SER A 154 -23.12 -0.21 13.33
C SER A 154 -23.44 -1.08 12.11
N VAL A 155 -22.80 -0.82 10.95
CA VAL A 155 -23.09 -1.51 9.69
C VAL A 155 -22.22 -2.77 9.47
N GLU A 156 -21.22 -3.00 10.32
CA GLU A 156 -20.22 -4.09 10.17
C GLU A 156 -20.28 -5.17 11.28
N ARG A 157 -21.36 -5.23 12.09
CA ARG A 157 -21.58 -6.30 13.07
C ARG A 157 -22.65 -7.29 12.66
#